data_AF-A0A6F9A436-F1
#
_entry.id   AF-A0A6F9A436-F1
#
_cell.length_a   1.000
_cell.length_b   1.000
_cell.length_c   1.000
_cell.angle_alpha   90.00
_cell.angle_beta   90.00
_cell.angle_gamma   90.00
#
_symmetry.space_group_name_H-M   'P 1'
#
loop_
_entity.id
_entity.type
_entity.pdbx_description
1 polymer ?
#
loop_
_entity_poly.entity_id
_entity_poly.type
_entity_poly.pdbx_seq_one_letter_code
_entity_poly.pdbx_strand_id
1 'polypeptide(L)'
;MEDEEDLEVLGEQLYDLIYPKYAEIAGKLTGMLLEQHKEAVLHLLSEPSLLEEQVNLALKTLQELGVEETDVSDSSDADDTERLEERLFLLVQEMNAAHSNDIT
;
A
#
# COMPACT_ATOMS: atom_id res chain seq x y z
N MET A 1 -16.61 -3.77 13.86
CA MET A 1 -15.33 -3.10 14.18
C MET A 1 -14.32 -4.10 14.70
N GLU A 2 -14.70 -5.05 15.57
CA GLU A 2 -13.78 -6.08 16.08
C GLU A 2 -13.18 -6.99 14.97
N ASP A 3 -13.94 -7.29 13.92
CA ASP A 3 -13.43 -8.13 12.82
C ASP A 3 -12.34 -7.48 11.94
N GLU A 4 -12.26 -6.14 11.93
CA GLU A 4 -11.33 -5.41 11.06
C GLU A 4 -9.92 -5.35 11.66
N GLU A 5 -9.81 -5.12 12.97
CA GLU A 5 -8.52 -5.19 13.70
C GLU A 5 -7.93 -6.61 13.64
N ASP A 6 -8.76 -7.64 13.74
CA ASP A 6 -8.30 -9.03 13.61
C ASP A 6 -7.73 -9.34 12.22
N LEU A 7 -8.33 -8.78 11.16
CA LEU A 7 -7.85 -8.96 9.78
C LEU A 7 -6.52 -8.26 9.57
N GLU A 8 -6.33 -7.08 10.15
CA GLU A 8 -5.08 -6.33 10.11
C GLU A 8 -3.94 -7.15 10.74
N VAL A 9 -4.16 -7.70 11.93
CA VAL A 9 -3.17 -8.53 12.64
C VAL A 9 -2.88 -9.83 11.89
N LEU A 10 -3.90 -10.48 11.34
CA LEU A 10 -3.73 -11.69 10.53
C LEU A 10 -2.96 -11.38 9.23
N GLY A 11 -3.20 -10.22 8.63
CA GLY A 11 -2.49 -9.73 7.46
C GLY A 11 -1.01 -9.52 7.72
N GLU A 12 -0.65 -8.86 8.82
CA GLU A 12 0.76 -8.67 9.21
C GLU A 12 1.47 -10.01 9.42
N GLN A 13 0.86 -10.95 10.16
CA GLN A 13 1.45 -12.27 10.39
C GLN A 13 1.63 -13.05 9.08
N LEU A 14 0.65 -12.98 8.18
CA LEU A 14 0.73 -13.62 6.88
C LEU A 14 1.83 -13.00 6.02
N TYR A 15 1.95 -11.67 6.03
CA TYR A 15 2.99 -10.94 5.31
C TYR A 15 4.38 -11.35 5.77
N ASP A 16 4.63 -11.43 7.08
CA ASP A 16 5.92 -11.82 7.64
C ASP A 16 6.36 -13.23 7.21
N LEU A 17 5.42 -14.13 6.94
CA LEU A 17 5.71 -15.48 6.43
C LEU A 17 6.04 -15.47 4.93
N ILE A 18 5.41 -14.59 4.16
CA ILE A 18 5.55 -14.53 2.69
C ILE A 18 6.75 -13.66 2.27
N TYR A 19 6.99 -12.55 2.99
CA TYR A 19 8.00 -11.54 2.69
C TYR A 19 9.42 -12.10 2.47
N PRO A 20 9.94 -13.04 3.30
CA PRO A 20 11.29 -13.57 3.12
C PRO A 20 11.49 -14.33 1.80
N LYS A 21 10.40 -14.88 1.22
CA LYS A 21 10.44 -15.62 -0.04
C LYS A 21 10.03 -14.75 -1.24
N TYR A 22 9.14 -13.79 -1.04
CA TYR A 22 8.47 -13.06 -2.12
C TYR A 22 8.42 -11.55 -1.87
N ALA A 23 9.50 -10.93 -1.37
CA ALA A 23 9.52 -9.54 -0.91
C ALA A 23 8.84 -8.51 -1.85
N GLU A 24 9.07 -8.61 -3.16
CA GLU A 24 8.54 -7.67 -4.17
C GLU A 24 7.02 -7.77 -4.37
N ILE A 25 6.45 -8.97 -4.22
CA ILE A 25 5.03 -9.25 -4.46
C ILE A 25 4.28 -9.67 -3.19
N ALA A 26 4.96 -9.73 -2.04
CA ALA A 26 4.40 -10.17 -0.77
C ALA A 26 3.18 -9.34 -0.37
N GLY A 27 3.20 -8.03 -0.61
CA GLY A 27 2.06 -7.17 -0.33
C GLY A 27 0.84 -7.53 -1.18
N LYS A 28 1.05 -7.77 -2.49
CA LYS A 28 -0.03 -8.18 -3.41
C LYS A 28 -0.56 -9.56 -3.09
N LEU A 29 0.32 -10.52 -2.80
CA LEU A 29 -0.05 -11.88 -2.41
C LEU A 29 -0.86 -11.86 -1.10
N THR A 30 -0.38 -11.15 -0.09
CA THR A 30 -1.06 -11.03 1.21
C THR A 30 -2.43 -10.39 1.05
N GLY A 31 -2.53 -9.31 0.27
CA GLY A 31 -3.81 -8.66 -0.06
C GLY A 31 -4.79 -9.60 -0.76
N MET A 32 -4.34 -10.31 -1.80
CA MET A 32 -5.18 -11.30 -2.52
C MET A 32 -5.67 -12.42 -1.61
N LEU A 33 -4.86 -12.87 -0.66
CA LEU A 33 -5.25 -13.92 0.29
C LEU A 33 -6.23 -13.40 1.36
N LEU A 34 -6.05 -12.16 1.83
CA LEU A 34 -6.96 -11.50 2.78
C LEU A 34 -8.32 -11.22 2.17
N GLU A 35 -8.38 -10.90 0.87
CA GLU A 35 -9.63 -10.70 0.13
C GLU A 35 -10.47 -11.97 0.02
N GLN A 36 -9.86 -13.15 0.14
CA GLN A 36 -10.58 -14.42 -0.01
C GLN A 36 -11.55 -14.66 1.14
N HIS A 37 -11.08 -14.82 2.39
CA HIS A 37 -11.87 -14.90 3.66
C HIS A 37 -10.93 -14.98 4.88
N LYS A 38 -11.37 -14.46 6.04
CA LYS A 38 -10.64 -14.52 7.34
C LYS A 38 -10.28 -15.95 7.77
N GLU A 39 -11.23 -16.88 7.66
CA GLU A 39 -11.02 -18.28 8.02
C GLU A 39 -9.92 -18.94 7.17
N ALA A 40 -9.87 -18.61 5.87
CA ALA A 40 -8.84 -19.14 5.00
C ALA A 40 -7.44 -18.70 5.48
N VAL A 41 -7.26 -17.43 5.84
CA VAL A 41 -5.98 -16.94 6.36
C VAL A 41 -5.57 -17.66 7.65
N LEU A 42 -6.50 -17.89 8.57
CA LEU A 42 -6.23 -18.69 9.79
C LEU A 42 -5.78 -20.11 9.47
N HIS A 43 -6.40 -20.75 8.46
CA HIS A 43 -5.97 -22.06 7.99
C HIS A 43 -4.57 -22.02 7.36
N LEU A 44 -4.25 -20.99 6.59
CA LEU A 44 -2.93 -20.82 5.97
C LEU A 44 -1.82 -20.60 7.02
N LEU A 45 -2.11 -19.83 8.07
CA LEU A 45 -1.18 -19.64 9.20
C LEU A 45 -0.96 -20.94 9.98
N SER A 46 -1.95 -21.84 9.99
CA SER A 46 -1.86 -23.13 10.67
C SER A 46 -1.19 -24.21 9.81
N GLU A 47 -1.30 -24.12 8.48
CA GLU A 47 -0.80 -25.10 7.52
C GLU A 47 0.18 -24.50 6.51
N PRO A 48 1.50 -24.60 6.74
CA PRO A 48 2.50 -24.00 5.86
C PRO A 48 2.53 -24.61 4.45
N SER A 49 2.13 -25.87 4.30
CA SER A 49 2.00 -26.52 2.98
C SER A 49 0.87 -25.92 2.14
N LEU A 50 -0.26 -25.62 2.78
CA LEU A 50 -1.41 -25.00 2.12
C LEU A 50 -1.10 -23.53 1.77
N LEU A 51 -0.41 -22.83 2.67
CA LEU A 51 0.09 -21.47 2.43
C LEU A 51 0.94 -21.41 1.15
N GLU A 52 1.90 -22.32 1.00
CA GLU A 52 2.77 -22.35 -0.16
C GLU A 52 2.00 -22.67 -1.46
N GLU A 53 1.01 -23.56 -1.42
CA GLU A 53 0.14 -23.85 -2.57
C GLU A 53 -0.68 -22.63 -2.99
N GLN A 54 -1.33 -21.97 -2.03
CA GLN A 54 -2.13 -20.77 -2.27
C GLN A 54 -1.30 -19.58 -2.74
N VAL A 55 -0.11 -19.38 -2.17
CA VAL A 55 0.83 -18.36 -2.63
C VAL A 55 1.26 -18.63 -4.07
N ASN A 56 1.57 -19.88 -4.42
CA ASN A 56 1.91 -20.24 -5.80
C ASN A 56 0.72 -20.04 -6.77
N LEU A 57 -0.50 -20.32 -6.33
CA LEU A 57 -1.71 -20.08 -7.12
C LEU A 57 -1.89 -18.58 -7.37
N ALA A 58 -1.87 -17.77 -6.31
CA ALA A 58 -1.98 -16.31 -6.40
C ALA A 58 -0.86 -15.71 -7.25
N LEU A 59 0.37 -16.22 -7.13
CA LEU A 59 1.52 -15.81 -7.93
C LEU A 59 1.30 -16.10 -9.42
N LYS A 60 0.81 -17.30 -9.77
CA LYS A 60 0.45 -17.62 -11.16
C LYS A 60 -0.67 -16.72 -11.67
N THR A 61 -1.69 -16.48 -10.87
CA THR A 61 -2.79 -15.58 -11.24
C THR A 61 -2.28 -14.16 -11.48
N LEU A 62 -1.37 -13.65 -10.65
CA LEU A 62 -0.74 -12.34 -10.85
C LEU A 62 0.09 -12.28 -12.15
N GLN A 63 0.81 -13.35 -12.47
CA GLN A 63 1.54 -13.47 -13.73
C GLN A 63 0.60 -13.53 -14.94
N GLU A 64 -0.47 -14.32 -14.86
CA GLU A 64 -1.48 -14.47 -15.93
C GLU A 64 -2.27 -13.18 -16.17
N LEU A 65 -2.52 -12.40 -15.11
CA LEU A 65 -3.14 -11.08 -15.22
C LEU A 65 -2.23 -10.04 -15.90
N GLY A 66 -1.00 -10.41 -16.27
CA GLY A 66 -0.08 -9.51 -16.95
C GLY A 66 0.36 -8.37 -16.06
N VAL A 67 0.50 -8.62 -14.74
CA VAL A 67 1.25 -7.73 -13.85
C VAL A 67 2.74 -7.92 -14.14
N GLU A 68 3.13 -7.70 -15.40
CA GLU A 68 4.48 -7.30 -15.77
C GLU A 68 4.66 -5.87 -15.25
N GLU A 69 5.70 -5.75 -14.45
CA GLU A 69 6.29 -4.59 -13.84
C GLU A 69 6.26 -3.32 -14.73
N THR A 70 5.94 -2.19 -14.11
CA THR A 70 6.79 -1.00 -14.26
C THR A 70 7.19 -0.66 -12.83
N ASP A 71 8.39 -1.02 -12.39
CA ASP A 71 9.53 -0.11 -12.52
C ASP A 71 9.06 1.34 -12.53
N VAL A 72 8.95 1.93 -11.34
CA VAL A 72 9.28 3.34 -11.20
C VAL A 72 10.64 3.37 -10.52
N SER A 73 11.66 2.95 -11.28
CA SER A 73 13.03 3.39 -11.05
C SER A 73 13.52 4.14 -12.28
N ASP A 74 12.84 5.23 -12.62
CA ASP A 74 13.36 6.36 -13.41
C ASP A 74 12.54 7.58 -12.94
N SER A 75 13.05 8.65 -12.34
CA SER A 75 14.38 9.23 -12.35
C SER A 75 14.66 9.91 -11.00
N SER A 76 15.94 10.17 -10.73
CA SER A 76 16.31 11.35 -9.96
C SER A 76 15.61 12.58 -10.55
N ASP A 77 14.66 13.16 -9.83
CA ASP A 77 14.44 14.61 -9.80
C ASP A 77 14.27 14.98 -8.32
N ALA A 78 15.42 15.21 -7.68
CA ALA A 78 15.48 16.31 -6.74
C ALA A 78 15.05 17.58 -7.51
N ASP A 79 14.26 18.44 -6.88
CA ASP A 79 13.79 19.73 -7.40
C ASP A 79 12.51 19.76 -8.25
N ASP A 80 11.33 19.43 -7.69
CA ASP A 80 10.09 20.09 -8.17
C ASP A 80 8.92 20.15 -7.15
N THR A 81 9.03 19.50 -5.99
CA THR A 81 7.99 19.61 -4.94
C THR A 81 8.11 20.89 -4.11
N GLU A 82 9.30 21.49 -3.98
CA GLU A 82 9.52 22.74 -3.24
C GLU A 82 8.82 23.95 -3.87
N ARG A 83 8.54 23.90 -5.18
CA ARG A 83 7.97 25.03 -5.91
C ARG A 83 6.46 25.21 -5.68
N LEU A 84 5.76 24.13 -5.35
CA LEU A 84 4.34 24.17 -5.03
C LEU A 84 4.11 24.68 -3.60
N GLU A 85 5.00 24.31 -2.67
CA GLU A 85 4.97 24.78 -1.28
C GLU A 85 5.22 26.30 -1.21
N GLU A 86 6.20 26.82 -1.96
CA GLU A 86 6.47 28.26 -2.01
C GLU A 86 5.30 29.06 -2.62
N ARG A 87 4.64 28.52 -3.66
CA ARG A 87 3.46 29.17 -4.27
C ARG A 87 2.25 29.19 -3.35
N LEU A 88 2.02 28.13 -2.58
CA LEU A 88 0.94 28.09 -1.58
C LEU A 88 1.20 29.09 -0.45
N PHE A 89 2.44 29.20 0.01
CA PHE A 89 2.82 30.17 1.04
C PHE A 89 2.65 31.63 0.58
N LEU A 90 3.05 31.97 -0.65
CA LEU A 90 2.85 33.29 -1.23
C LEU A 90 1.35 33.63 -1.40
N LEU A 91 0.54 32.69 -1.87
CA LEU A 91 -0.90 32.91 -2.07
C LEU A 91 -1.64 33.15 -0.75
N VAL A 92 -1.26 32.45 0.33
CA VAL A 92 -1.83 32.66 1.66
C VAL A 92 -1.43 34.01 2.26
N GLN A 93 -0.22 34.51 1.99
CA GLN A 93 0.17 35.86 2.42
C GLN A 93 -0.51 36.96 1.59
N GLU A 94 -0.73 36.75 0.29
CA GLU A 94 -1.40 37.73 -0.57
C GLU A 94 -2.90 37.84 -0.28
N MET A 95 -3.58 36.74 0.06
CA MET A 95 -4.99 36.78 0.47
C MET A 95 -5.21 37.35 1.87
N ASN A 96 -4.23 37.28 2.77
CA ASN A 96 -4.37 37.83 4.14
C ASN A 96 -3.99 39.32 4.23
N ALA A 97 -3.32 39.89 3.22
CA ALA A 97 -2.93 41.30 3.22
C ALA A 97 -4.02 42.26 2.71
N ALA A 98 -5.07 41.76 2.03
CA ALA A 98 -6.12 42.60 1.45
C ALA A 98 -7.45 42.61 2.24
N HIS A 99 -7.56 41.87 3.34
CA HIS A 99 -8.81 41.78 4.11
C HIS A 99 -8.67 42.13 5.60
N SER A 100 -7.79 43.08 5.92
CA SER A 100 -7.82 43.77 7.22
C SER A 100 -7.18 45.15 7.14
N ASN A 101 -7.90 46.12 6.55
CA ASN A 101 -7.95 47.52 6.98
C ASN A 101 -8.80 48.33 6.00
N ASP A 102 -10.12 48.37 6.24
CA ASP A 102 -10.90 49.62 6.37
C ASP A 102 -12.39 49.28 6.54
N ILE A 103 -12.79 48.92 7.77
CA ILE A 103 -14.14 49.19 8.26
C ILE A 103 -13.98 49.90 9.62
N THR A 104 -13.87 51.23 9.56
CA THR A 104 -14.14 52.16 10.65
C THR A 104 -14.76 53.40 10.05
#